data_AF-A0A1Q9JGS6-F1
#
_entry.id   AF-A0A1Q9JGS6-F1
#
_cell.length_a   1.000
_cell.length_b   1.000
_cell.length_c   1.000
_cell.angle_alpha   90.00
_cell.angle_beta   90.00
_cell.angle_gamma   90.00
#
_symmetry.space_group_name_H-M   'P 1'
#
loop_
_entity.id
_entity.type
_entity.pdbx_description
1 polymer ?
#
loop_
_entity_poly.entity_id
_entity_poly.type
_entity_poly.pdbx_seq_one_letter_code
_entity_poly.pdbx_strand_id
1 'polypeptide(L)'
;MAYILIRAISWFANILVFILMGRAILSWFARDPYSSLGKAYMAFVRLSEPMVAPCRKLLSRWNTGMFDFSVLLAFFLVEIVERVLIRIIVLIAL
;
A
#
# COMPACT_ATOMS: atom_id res chain seq x y z
N MET A 1 24.71 12.55 2.29
CA MET A 1 23.39 12.76 2.96
C MET A 1 22.22 12.28 2.09
N ALA A 2 22.12 12.68 0.82
CA ALA A 2 21.05 12.23 -0.09
C ALA A 2 20.87 10.69 -0.16
N TYR A 3 21.97 9.93 -0.16
CA TYR A 3 21.91 8.46 -0.17
C TYR A 3 21.14 7.87 1.02
N ILE A 4 21.35 8.39 2.23
CA ILE A 4 20.67 7.91 3.44
C ILE A 4 19.17 8.18 3.33
N LEU A 5 18.80 9.36 2.83
CA LEU A 5 17.40 9.75 2.63
C LEU A 5 16.71 8.86 1.59
N ILE A 6 17.36 8.61 0.45
CA ILE A 6 16.85 7.70 -0.59
C ILE A 6 16.59 6.32 -0.01
N ARG A 7 17.55 5.75 0.73
CA ARG A 7 17.37 4.44 1.37
C ARG A 7 16.22 4.46 2.36
N ALA A 8 16.10 5.49 3.20
CA ALA A 8 15.01 5.59 4.17
C ALA A 8 13.64 5.60 3.48
N ILE A 9 13.49 6.38 2.40
CA ILE A 9 12.26 6.43 1.59
C ILE A 9 11.96 5.07 0.98
N SER A 10 12.94 4.42 0.36
CA SER A 10 12.75 3.09 -0.22
C SER A 10 12.37 2.04 0.82
N TRP A 11 13.02 2.01 1.97
CA TRP A 11 12.67 1.08 3.04
C TRP A 11 11.24 1.30 3.54
N PHE A 12 10.85 2.56 3.71
CA PHE A 12 9.48 2.91 4.11
C PHE A 12 8.44 2.49 3.06
N ALA A 13 8.68 2.82 1.79
CA ALA A 13 7.80 2.42 0.69
C ALA A 13 7.66 0.89 0.58
N ASN A 14 8.77 0.16 0.69
CA ASN A 14 8.77 -1.31 0.70
C ASN A 14 7.93 -1.89 1.86
N ILE A 15 7.99 -1.30 3.05
CA ILE A 15 7.14 -1.73 4.18
C ILE A 15 5.66 -1.51 3.86
N LEU A 16 5.31 -0.35 3.29
CA LEU A 16 3.92 -0.07 2.89
C LEU A 16 3.43 -1.05 1.82
N VAL A 17 4.27 -1.34 0.83
CA VAL A 17 4.00 -2.34 -0.21
C VAL A 17 3.78 -3.73 0.41
N PHE A 18 4.64 -4.13 1.35
CA PHE A 18 4.49 -5.41 2.04
C PHE A 18 3.18 -5.50 2.84
N ILE A 19 2.75 -4.41 3.47
CA ILE A 19 1.44 -4.33 4.16
C ILE A 19 0.30 -4.52 3.15
N LEU A 20 0.33 -3.84 2.00
CA LEU A 20 -0.69 -3.98 0.96
C LEU A 20 -0.73 -5.39 0.37
N MET A 21 0.44 -5.98 0.13
CA MET A 21 0.57 -7.36 -0.36
C MET A 21 0.06 -8.37 0.67
N GLY A 22 0.41 -8.19 1.95
CA GLY A 22 -0.12 -8.98 3.06
C GLY A 22 -1.64 -8.92 3.14
N ARG A 23 -2.24 -7.72 3.03
CA ARG A 23 -3.70 -7.56 2.93
C ARG A 23 -4.29 -8.33 1.75
N ALA A 24 -3.71 -8.19 0.56
CA ALA A 24 -4.20 -8.83 -0.65
C ALA A 24 -4.17 -10.36 -0.54
N ILE A 25 -3.05 -10.94 -0.10
CA ILE A 25 -2.89 -12.38 0.08
C ILE A 25 -3.85 -12.89 1.16
N LEU A 26 -3.86 -12.26 2.34
CA LEU A 26 -4.68 -12.69 3.47
C LEU A 26 -6.18 -12.56 3.18
N SER A 27 -6.60 -11.68 2.27
CA SER A 27 -8.03 -11.52 1.91
C SER A 27 -8.66 -12.82 1.37
N TRP A 28 -7.88 -13.71 0.75
CA TRP A 28 -8.38 -15.01 0.26
C TRP A 28 -8.46 -16.09 1.35
N PHE A 29 -7.61 -15.98 2.38
CA PHE A 29 -7.48 -17.01 3.43
C PHE A 29 -8.24 -16.66 4.71
N ALA A 30 -8.45 -15.38 5.00
CA ALA A 30 -9.12 -14.89 6.20
C ALA A 30 -10.66 -14.99 6.10
N ARG A 31 -11.17 -16.22 6.09
CA ARG A 31 -12.63 -16.49 6.02
C ARG A 31 -13.37 -16.20 7.33
N ASP A 32 -12.73 -16.45 8.47
CA ASP A 32 -13.31 -16.21 9.81
C ASP A 32 -12.60 -15.01 10.49
N PRO A 33 -13.32 -13.90 10.76
CA PRO A 33 -12.78 -12.73 11.45
C PRO A 33 -12.23 -13.00 12.86
N TYR A 34 -12.75 -14.01 13.57
CA TYR A 34 -12.37 -14.30 14.96
C TYR A 34 -11.15 -15.23 15.07
N SER A 35 -10.78 -15.88 13.96
CA SER A 35 -9.57 -16.70 13.87
C SER A 35 -8.29 -15.85 14.00
N SER A 36 -7.18 -16.48 14.36
CA SER A 36 -5.87 -15.80 14.42
C SER A 36 -5.48 -15.16 13.08
N LEU A 37 -5.80 -15.80 11.96
CA LEU A 37 -5.58 -15.26 10.62
C LEU A 37 -6.51 -14.08 10.32
N GLY A 38 -7.77 -14.13 10.74
CA GLY A 38 -8.72 -13.02 10.63
C GLY A 38 -8.27 -11.78 11.40
N LYS A 39 -7.74 -11.97 12.61
CA LYS A 39 -7.16 -10.87 13.41
C LYS A 39 -5.93 -10.27 12.73
N ALA A 40 -5.04 -11.10 12.19
CA ALA A 40 -3.88 -10.64 11.43
C ALA A 40 -4.34 -9.82 10.20
N TYR A 41 -5.28 -10.36 9.42
CA TYR A 41 -5.87 -9.66 8.27
C TYR A 41 -6.44 -8.29 8.67
N MET A 42 -7.20 -8.21 9.76
CA MET A 42 -7.74 -6.94 10.26
C MET A 42 -6.64 -5.93 10.62
N ALA A 43 -5.48 -6.37 11.12
CA ALA A 43 -4.35 -5.48 11.36
C ALA A 43 -3.80 -4.91 10.04
N PHE A 44 -3.61 -5.75 9.01
CA PHE A 44 -3.20 -5.28 7.68
C PHE A 44 -4.23 -4.34 7.04
N VAL A 45 -5.53 -4.61 7.21
CA VAL A 45 -6.59 -3.70 6.77
C VAL A 45 -6.44 -2.33 7.43
N ARG A 46 -6.33 -2.28 8.76
CA ARG A 46 -6.21 -1.01 9.51
C ARG A 46 -4.95 -0.23 9.12
N LEU A 47 -3.82 -0.91 8.94
CA LEU A 47 -2.55 -0.28 8.57
C LEU A 47 -2.58 0.27 7.14
N SER A 48 -3.23 -0.43 6.21
CA SER A 48 -3.32 0.00 4.80
C SER A 48 -4.47 0.97 4.51
N GLU A 49 -5.46 1.09 5.40
CA GLU A 49 -6.68 1.86 5.15
C GLU A 49 -6.44 3.35 4.80
N PRO A 50 -5.47 4.07 5.41
CA PRO A 50 -5.16 5.45 5.00
C PRO A 50 -4.81 5.59 3.52
N MET A 51 -4.26 4.53 2.91
CA MET A 51 -3.86 4.50 1.50
C MET A 51 -4.95 3.91 0.62
N VAL A 52 -5.64 2.87 1.10
CA VAL A 52 -6.67 2.15 0.34
C VAL A 52 -7.99 2.92 0.32
N ALA A 53 -8.40 3.58 1.40
CA ALA A 53 -9.64 4.34 1.48
C ALA A 53 -9.76 5.46 0.41
N PRO A 54 -8.75 6.32 0.18
CA PRO A 54 -8.83 7.30 -0.90
C PRO A 54 -8.87 6.64 -2.28
N CYS A 55 -8.12 5.54 -2.48
CA CYS A 55 -8.19 4.76 -3.72
C CYS A 55 -9.60 4.18 -3.96
N ARG A 56 -10.24 3.66 -2.90
CA ARG A 56 -11.60 3.12 -2.95
C ARG A 56 -12.62 4.21 -3.27
N LYS A 57 -12.46 5.39 -2.70
CA LYS A 57 -13.30 6.56 -3.00
C LYS A 57 -13.13 7.04 -4.44
N LEU A 58 -11.94 6.90 -5.03
CA LEU A 58 -11.70 7.23 -6.43
C LEU A 58 -12.38 6.22 -7.35
N LEU A 59 -12.22 4.93 -7.05
CA LEU A 59 -12.74 3.81 -7.84
C LEU A 59 -14.23 3.56 -7.66
N SER A 60 -14.86 4.03 -6.58
CA SER A 60 -16.31 3.87 -6.35
C SER A 60 -17.15 4.48 -7.47
N ARG A 61 -16.60 5.43 -8.23
CA ARG A 61 -17.24 6.03 -9.41
C ARG A 61 -17.32 5.07 -10.60
N TRP A 62 -16.52 4.00 -10.63
CA TRP A 62 -16.36 3.09 -11.77
C TRP A 62 -16.94 1.68 -11.53
N ASN A 63 -17.78 1.52 -10.50
CA ASN A 63 -18.45 0.27 -10.13
C ASN A 63 -17.51 -0.96 -10.17
N THR A 64 -16.49 -0.95 -9.31
CA THR A 64 -15.39 -1.95 -9.30
C THR A 64 -15.76 -3.39 -8.91
N GLY A 65 -17.05 -3.72 -8.79
CA GLY A 65 -17.52 -5.09 -8.56
C GLY A 65 -16.99 -5.69 -7.25
N MET A 66 -16.84 -7.02 -7.23
CA MET A 66 -16.46 -7.79 -6.03
C MET A 66 -14.95 -7.76 -5.71
N PHE A 67 -14.11 -7.31 -6.64
CA PHE A 67 -12.66 -7.25 -6.45
C PHE A 67 -12.24 -5.89 -5.86
N ASP A 68 -11.46 -5.92 -4.77
CA ASP A 68 -10.92 -4.70 -4.15
C ASP A 68 -9.70 -4.17 -4.95
N PHE A 69 -9.95 -3.70 -6.17
CA PHE A 69 -8.95 -3.04 -7.02
C PHE A 69 -8.30 -1.82 -6.35
N SER A 70 -8.90 -1.29 -5.28
CA SER A 70 -8.35 -0.20 -4.47
C SER A 70 -7.01 -0.57 -3.85
N VAL A 71 -6.81 -1.83 -3.46
CA VAL A 71 -5.52 -2.30 -2.89
C VAL A 71 -4.44 -2.30 -3.97
N LEU A 72 -4.78 -2.76 -5.18
CA LEU A 72 -3.87 -2.75 -6.32
C LEU A 72 -3.53 -1.32 -6.75
N LEU A 73 -4.51 -0.43 -6.79
CA LEU A 73 -4.28 0.99 -7.08
C LEU A 73 -3.38 1.63 -6.02
N ALA A 74 -3.61 1.36 -4.73
CA ALA A 74 -2.77 1.84 -3.65
C ALA A 74 -1.31 1.36 -3.79
N PHE A 75 -1.10 0.10 -4.20
CA PHE A 75 0.23 -0.45 -4.47
C PHE A 75 0.95 0.38 -5.55
N PHE A 76 0.30 0.61 -6.69
CA PHE A 76 0.91 1.40 -7.76
C PHE A 76 1.18 2.84 -7.35
N LEU A 77 0.29 3.46 -6.57
CA LEU A 77 0.50 4.83 -6.09
C LEU A 77 1.71 4.94 -5.17
N VAL A 78 1.93 3.99 -4.25
CA VAL A 78 3.12 3.99 -3.39
C VAL A 78 4.40 3.93 -4.21
N GLU A 79 4.44 2.98 -5.14
CA GLU A 79 5.56 2.75 -6.04
C GLU A 79 5.88 3.98 -6.91
N ILE A 80 4.84 4.65 -7.43
CA ILE A 80 4.99 5.89 -8.20
C ILE A 80 5.51 7.01 -7.29
N VAL A 81 4.93 7.19 -6.10
CA VAL A 81 5.33 8.24 -5.15
C VAL A 81 6.78 8.05 -4.72
N GLU A 82 7.20 6.82 -4.39
CA GLU A 82 8.60 6.51 -4.06
C GLU A 82 9.54 6.93 -5.20
N ARG A 83 9.27 6.46 -6.43
CA ARG A 83 10.10 6.77 -7.60
C ARG A 83 10.17 8.27 -7.88
N VAL A 84 9.06 8.99 -7.74
CA VAL A 84 9.00 10.44 -7.90
C VAL A 84 9.84 11.15 -6.83
N LEU A 85 9.68 10.78 -5.56
CA LEU A 85 10.45 11.38 -4.45
C LEU A 85 11.95 11.15 -4.62
N ILE A 86 12.37 9.94 -4.94
CA ILE A 86 13.79 9.62 -5.18
C ILE A 86 14.33 10.44 -6.35
N ARG A 87 13.57 10.54 -7.45
CA ARG A 87 13.98 11.31 -8.62
C ARG A 87 14.14 12.79 -8.29
N ILE A 88 13.24 13.38 -7.52
CA ILE A 88 13.34 14.76 -7.04
C ILE A 88 14.62 14.96 -6.21
N ILE A 89 14.90 14.04 -5.27
CA ILE A 89 16.10 14.13 -4.42
C ILE A 89 17.37 14.07 -5.28
N VAL A 90 17.43 13.15 -6.24
CA VAL A 90 18.58 13.01 -7.14
C VAL A 90 18.76 14.28 -7.99
N LEU A 91 17.68 14.86 -8.52
CA LEU A 91 17.74 16.09 -9.31
C LEU A 91 18.25 17.30 -8.51
N ILE A 92 17.92 17.39 -7.22
CA ILE A 92 18.36 18.49 -6.34
C ILE A 92 19.79 18.27 -5.82
N ALA A 93 20.21 17.02 -5.68
CA ALA A 93 21.52 16.67 -5.13
C ALA A 93 22.66 16.68 -6.17
N LEU A 94 22.33 16.78 -7.46
CA LEU A 94 23.24 17.02 -8.58
C LEU A 94 23.54 18.51 -8.71
#